data_AF-A0A662IBK1-F1
#
_entry.id   AF-A0A662IBK1-F1
#
_cell.length_a   1.000
_cell.length_b   1.000
_cell.length_c   1.000
_cell.angle_alpha   90.00
_cell.angle_beta   90.00
_cell.angle_gamma   90.00
#
_symmetry.space_group_name_H-M   'P 1'
#
loop_
_entity.id
_entity.type
_entity.pdbx_description
1 polymer ?
#
loop_
_entity_poly.entity_id
_entity_poly.type
_entity_poly.pdbx_seq_one_letter_code
_entity_poly.pdbx_strand_id
1 'polypeptide(L)'
;MPLYRTGIDMFKKYQAKYNPTVVSTRFTDVQGVALDRAQAGLNTIHTVRELIRPILDEYGVTGGQRATYLAFATKLWKHINRQRGDAAKKYADGLKSYFVTAFGLDPSILDEIIQVISGWVMPY
;
A
#
# COMPACT_ATOMS: atom_id res chain seq x y z
N MET A 1 32.79 19.60 2.98
CA MET A 1 31.63 18.98 2.28
C MET A 1 30.60 20.08 2.12
N PRO A 2 30.14 20.45 0.91
CA PRO A 2 29.12 21.51 0.80
C PRO A 2 27.86 21.07 1.56
N LEU A 3 27.42 21.92 2.49
CA LEU A 3 26.18 21.81 3.27
C LEU A 3 24.98 21.70 2.31
N TYR A 4 24.09 20.73 2.56
CA TYR A 4 22.77 20.47 1.96
C TYR A 4 22.44 21.05 0.57
N ARG A 5 22.08 20.16 -0.37
CA ARG A 5 21.57 20.55 -1.70
C ARG A 5 20.36 21.46 -1.56
N THR A 6 20.39 22.59 -2.27
CA THR A 6 19.27 23.53 -2.33
C THR A 6 18.16 23.01 -3.23
N GLY A 7 16.97 23.62 -3.15
CA GLY A 7 15.86 23.31 -4.08
C GLY A 7 16.25 23.51 -5.55
N ILE A 8 17.12 24.49 -5.84
CA ILE A 8 17.65 24.74 -7.18
C ILE A 8 18.56 23.60 -7.63
N ASP A 9 19.43 23.09 -6.75
CA ASP A 9 20.29 21.95 -7.07
C ASP A 9 19.48 20.68 -7.35
N MET A 10 18.38 20.49 -6.60
CA MET A 10 17.44 19.39 -6.83
C MET A 10 16.74 19.53 -8.19
N PHE A 11 16.28 20.73 -8.55
CA PHE A 11 15.62 21.00 -9.83
C PHE A 11 16.57 20.80 -11.02
N LYS A 12 17.79 21.36 -10.96
CA LYS A 12 18.81 21.19 -12.01
C LYS A 12 19.14 19.71 -12.22
N LYS A 13 19.31 18.95 -11.13
CA LYS A 13 19.51 17.50 -11.21
C LYS A 13 18.29 16.78 -11.81
N TYR A 14 17.08 17.20 -11.47
CA TYR A 14 15.85 16.65 -12.05
C TYR A 14 15.84 16.87 -13.56
N GLN A 15 16.00 18.12 -14.03
CA GLN A 15 16.04 18.47 -15.45
C GLN A 15 17.07 17.63 -16.23
N ALA A 16 18.28 17.47 -15.68
CA ALA A 16 19.34 16.69 -16.32
C ALA A 16 18.99 15.19 -16.52
N LYS A 17 18.04 14.63 -15.77
CA LYS A 17 17.59 13.23 -15.94
C LYS A 17 16.62 13.04 -17.11
N TYR A 18 16.04 14.11 -17.65
CA TYR A 18 15.02 14.04 -18.72
C TYR A 18 15.63 14.02 -20.12
N ASN A 19 16.66 13.20 -20.34
CA ASN A 19 17.12 12.89 -21.70
C ASN A 19 16.20 11.84 -22.33
N PRO A 20 15.40 12.17 -23.37
CA PRO A 20 14.39 11.26 -23.91
C PRO A 20 14.97 9.95 -24.46
N THR A 21 16.15 10.01 -25.07
CA THR A 21 16.82 8.84 -25.64
C THR A 21 17.17 7.84 -24.55
N VAL A 22 17.84 8.30 -23.48
CA VAL A 22 18.23 7.43 -22.36
C VAL A 22 17.01 6.91 -21.60
N VAL A 23 15.97 7.74 -21.47
CA VAL A 23 14.70 7.32 -20.87
C VAL A 23 14.10 6.18 -21.68
N SER A 24 13.93 6.34 -22.99
CA SER A 24 13.36 5.31 -23.87
C SER A 24 14.14 4.00 -23.77
N THR A 25 15.48 4.05 -23.89
CA THR A 25 16.32 2.86 -23.79
C THR A 25 16.11 2.13 -22.47
N ARG A 26 16.12 2.84 -21.33
CA ARG A 26 15.90 2.21 -20.02
C ARG A 26 14.53 1.54 -19.91
N PHE A 27 13.48 2.18 -20.42
CA PHE A 27 12.13 1.60 -20.37
C PHE A 27 12.03 0.34 -21.22
N THR A 28 12.64 0.33 -22.40
CA THR A 28 12.73 -0.87 -23.24
C THR A 28 13.49 -1.99 -22.53
N ASP A 29 14.67 -1.70 -21.97
CA ASP A 29 15.54 -2.71 -21.35
C ASP A 29 14.90 -3.39 -20.14
N VAL A 30 14.10 -2.66 -19.35
CA VAL A 30 13.51 -3.18 -18.10
C VAL A 30 12.04 -3.59 -18.24
N GLN A 31 11.46 -3.51 -19.44
CA GLN A 31 10.01 -3.72 -19.65
C GLN A 31 9.55 -5.08 -19.11
N GLY A 32 10.29 -6.16 -19.39
CA GLY A 32 9.95 -7.50 -18.89
C GLY A 32 9.89 -7.56 -17.36
N VAL A 33 10.94 -7.08 -16.69
CA VAL A 33 11.00 -7.02 -15.22
C VAL A 33 9.87 -6.15 -14.64
N ALA A 34 9.52 -5.05 -15.32
CA ALA A 34 8.43 -4.19 -14.92
C ALA A 34 7.06 -4.90 -15.03
N LEU A 35 6.83 -5.64 -16.11
CA LEU A 35 5.59 -6.40 -16.32
C LEU A 35 5.44 -7.53 -15.30
N ASP A 36 6.49 -8.30 -15.03
CA ASP A 36 6.45 -9.38 -14.03
C ASP A 36 6.10 -8.84 -12.64
N ARG A 37 6.75 -7.74 -12.25
CA ARG A 37 6.48 -7.07 -10.96
C ARG A 37 5.09 -6.46 -10.91
N ALA A 38 4.62 -5.87 -12.01
CA ALA A 38 3.28 -5.32 -12.10
C ALA A 38 2.22 -6.43 -11.96
N GLN A 39 2.39 -7.56 -12.65
CA GLN A 39 1.48 -8.70 -12.55
C GLN A 39 1.40 -9.22 -11.11
N ALA A 40 2.54 -9.46 -10.47
CA ALA A 40 2.58 -9.91 -9.07
C ALA A 40 1.89 -8.91 -8.12
N GLY A 41 2.18 -7.61 -8.27
CA GLY A 41 1.61 -6.56 -7.42
C GLY A 41 0.10 -6.37 -7.63
N LEU A 42 -0.36 -6.33 -8.88
CA LEU A 42 -1.78 -6.15 -9.23
C LEU A 42 -2.62 -7.34 -8.75
N ASN A 43 -2.14 -8.56 -8.97
CA ASN A 43 -2.81 -9.77 -8.49
C ASN A 43 -2.91 -9.78 -6.96
N THR A 44 -1.83 -9.40 -6.28
CA THR A 44 -1.84 -9.31 -4.82
C THR A 44 -2.87 -8.31 -4.30
N ILE A 45 -2.94 -7.11 -4.89
CA ILE A 45 -3.93 -6.11 -4.48
C ILE A 45 -5.35 -6.57 -4.77
N HIS A 46 -5.56 -7.28 -5.88
CA HIS A 46 -6.85 -7.90 -6.16
C HIS A 46 -7.23 -8.91 -5.07
N THR A 47 -6.35 -9.84 -4.71
CA THR A 47 -6.59 -10.82 -3.63
C THR A 47 -6.91 -10.15 -2.30
N VAL A 48 -6.13 -9.13 -1.90
CA VAL A 48 -6.41 -8.37 -0.66
C VAL A 48 -7.82 -7.78 -0.68
N ARG A 49 -8.29 -7.27 -1.82
CA ARG A 49 -9.65 -6.72 -1.92
C ARG A 49 -10.71 -7.82 -1.86
N GLU A 50 -10.50 -8.94 -2.55
CA GLU A 50 -11.45 -10.07 -2.54
C GLU A 50 -11.63 -10.67 -1.15
N LEU A 51 -10.58 -10.71 -0.33
CA LEU A 51 -10.68 -11.17 1.07
C LEU A 51 -11.57 -10.27 1.94
N ILE A 52 -11.63 -8.97 1.64
CA ILE A 52 -12.34 -7.99 2.48
C ILE A 52 -13.76 -7.72 1.99
N ARG A 53 -14.05 -7.93 0.70
CA ARG A 53 -15.40 -7.70 0.17
C ARG A 53 -16.49 -8.45 0.95
N PRO A 54 -16.35 -9.76 1.27
CA PRO A 54 -17.37 -10.49 2.04
C PRO A 54 -17.62 -9.89 3.42
N ILE A 55 -16.57 -9.48 4.14
CA ILE A 55 -16.70 -8.81 5.44
C ILE A 55 -17.55 -7.55 5.29
N LEU A 56 -17.22 -6.71 4.31
CA LEU A 56 -17.96 -5.47 4.09
C LEU A 56 -19.41 -5.73 3.64
N ASP A 57 -19.67 -6.83 2.95
CA ASP A 57 -21.02 -7.24 2.53
C ASP A 57 -21.85 -7.73 3.73
N GLU A 58 -21.24 -8.50 4.65
CA GLU A 58 -21.87 -8.97 5.89
C GLU A 58 -22.29 -7.81 6.80
N TYR A 59 -21.44 -6.78 6.91
CA TYR A 59 -21.74 -5.57 7.69
C TYR A 59 -22.57 -4.53 6.93
N GLY A 60 -23.01 -4.81 5.70
CA GLY A 60 -23.84 -3.90 4.90
C GLY A 60 -23.12 -2.60 4.50
N VAL A 61 -21.80 -2.59 4.45
CA VAL A 61 -20.98 -1.41 4.10
C VAL A 61 -21.03 -1.16 2.59
N THR A 62 -21.73 -0.10 2.21
CA THR A 62 -21.95 0.31 0.82
C THR A 62 -21.36 1.68 0.51
N GLY A 63 -21.41 2.09 -0.76
CA GLY A 63 -21.02 3.43 -1.21
C GLY A 63 -19.54 3.79 -0.96
N GLY A 64 -19.28 5.08 -0.75
CA GLY A 64 -17.93 5.62 -0.62
C GLY A 64 -17.16 5.09 0.60
N GLN A 65 -17.85 4.75 1.70
CA GLN A 65 -17.22 4.19 2.89
C GLN A 65 -16.52 2.86 2.63
N ARG A 66 -17.05 2.04 1.70
CA ARG A 66 -16.43 0.78 1.29
C ARG A 66 -15.01 1.00 0.77
N ALA A 67 -14.78 2.08 0.02
CA ALA A 67 -13.45 2.41 -0.49
C ALA A 67 -12.46 2.74 0.63
N THR A 68 -12.92 3.38 1.71
CA THR A 68 -12.09 3.71 2.87
C THR A 68 -11.63 2.46 3.63
N TYR A 69 -12.50 1.46 3.80
CA TYR A 69 -12.09 0.16 4.36
C TYR A 69 -11.10 -0.60 3.47
N LEU A 70 -11.30 -0.57 2.15
CA LEU A 70 -10.34 -1.16 1.21
C LEU A 70 -8.99 -0.42 1.22
N ALA A 71 -9.00 0.89 1.44
CA ALA A 71 -7.79 1.68 1.63
C ALA A 71 -7.06 1.31 2.92
N PHE A 72 -7.79 1.07 4.02
CA PHE A 72 -7.22 0.53 5.25
C PHE A 72 -6.55 -0.83 5.00
N ALA A 73 -7.28 -1.79 4.41
CA ALA A 73 -6.79 -3.14 4.16
C ALA A 73 -5.50 -3.16 3.31
N THR A 74 -5.47 -2.39 2.21
CA THR A 74 -4.29 -2.31 1.34
C THR A 74 -3.11 -1.60 2.01
N LYS A 75 -3.36 -0.60 2.86
CA LYS A 75 -2.31 0.06 3.64
C LYS A 75 -1.78 -0.86 4.74
N LEU A 76 -2.65 -1.60 5.43
CA LEU A 76 -2.26 -2.61 6.40
C LEU A 76 -1.36 -3.66 5.74
N TRP A 77 -1.83 -4.27 4.65
CA TRP A 77 -1.05 -5.25 3.88
C TRP A 77 0.35 -4.72 3.53
N LYS A 78 0.45 -3.49 3.00
CA LYS A 78 1.74 -2.87 2.67
C LYS A 78 2.70 -2.84 3.85
N HIS A 79 2.22 -2.51 5.05
CA HIS A 79 3.06 -2.41 6.25
C HIS A 79 3.43 -3.79 6.78
N ILE A 80 2.45 -4.68 6.98
CA ILE A 80 2.70 -6.00 7.54
C ILE A 80 3.40 -6.94 6.56
N ASN A 81 3.35 -6.69 5.25
CA ASN A 81 4.16 -7.43 4.28
C ASN A 81 5.64 -7.02 4.32
N ARG A 82 5.96 -5.81 4.80
CA ARG A 82 7.36 -5.33 4.93
C ARG A 82 7.96 -5.55 6.30
N GLN A 83 7.13 -5.74 7.31
CA GLN A 83 7.51 -5.83 8.72
C GLN A 83 6.99 -7.15 9.30
N ARG A 84 7.66 -7.71 10.29
CA ARG A 84 7.25 -8.98 10.92
C ARG A 84 7.21 -8.85 12.44
N GLY A 85 6.53 -9.78 13.10
CA GLY A 85 6.43 -9.83 14.56
C GLY A 85 5.79 -8.57 15.16
N ASP A 86 6.32 -8.10 16.28
CA ASP A 86 5.73 -6.99 17.03
C ASP A 86 5.73 -5.65 16.28
N ALA A 87 6.63 -5.47 15.31
CA ALA A 87 6.58 -4.30 14.44
C ALA A 87 5.29 -4.27 13.61
N ALA A 88 4.87 -5.42 13.06
CA ALA A 88 3.63 -5.52 12.28
C ALA A 88 2.40 -5.18 13.14
N LYS A 89 2.36 -5.65 14.39
CA LYS A 89 1.28 -5.34 15.34
C LYS A 89 1.17 -3.84 15.60
N LYS A 90 2.29 -3.16 15.92
CA LYS A 90 2.32 -1.71 16.14
C LYS A 90 1.81 -0.91 14.93
N TYR A 91 2.12 -1.37 13.71
CA TYR A 91 1.58 -0.75 12.50
C TYR A 91 0.07 -0.97 12.37
N ALA A 92 -0.43 -2.17 12.67
CA ALA A 92 -1.87 -2.46 12.65
C ALA A 92 -2.63 -1.57 13.65
N ASP A 93 -2.16 -1.50 14.90
CA ASP A 93 -2.77 -0.69 15.96
C ASP A 93 -2.79 0.81 15.60
N GLY A 94 -1.65 1.33 15.12
CA GLY A 94 -1.53 2.73 14.71
C GLY A 94 -2.41 3.06 13.50
N LEU A 95 -2.48 2.16 12.52
CA LEU A 95 -3.40 2.34 11.38
C LEU A 95 -4.85 2.31 11.84
N LYS A 96 -5.24 1.36 12.69
CA LYS A 96 -6.61 1.25 13.21
C LYS A 96 -7.01 2.56 13.88
N SER A 97 -6.18 3.05 14.80
CA SER A 97 -6.41 4.33 15.49
C SER A 97 -6.58 5.48 14.49
N TYR A 98 -5.72 5.59 13.48
CA TYR A 98 -5.83 6.63 12.46
C TYR A 98 -7.16 6.55 11.68
N PHE A 99 -7.59 5.36 11.27
CA PHE A 99 -8.80 5.21 10.47
C PHE A 99 -10.09 5.37 11.27
N VAL A 100 -10.09 4.95 12.54
CA VAL A 100 -11.20 5.22 13.47
C VAL A 100 -11.31 6.73 13.71
N THR A 101 -10.21 7.39 14.04
CA THR A 101 -10.22 8.81 14.44
C THR A 101 -10.44 9.77 13.27
N ALA A 102 -9.78 9.56 12.14
CA ALA A 102 -9.82 10.49 11.01
C ALA A 102 -11.00 10.25 10.06
N PHE A 103 -11.49 9.00 9.96
CA PHE A 103 -12.53 8.61 9.00
C PHE A 103 -13.77 8.01 9.64
N GLY A 104 -13.82 7.86 10.97
CA GLY A 104 -14.99 7.34 11.67
C GLY A 104 -15.34 5.90 11.32
N LEU A 105 -14.34 5.08 10.94
CA LEU A 105 -14.57 3.68 10.63
C LEU A 105 -14.86 2.87 11.90
N ASP A 106 -15.68 1.84 11.77
CA ASP A 106 -16.04 0.94 12.86
C ASP A 106 -14.82 0.11 13.29
N PRO A 107 -14.37 0.22 14.55
CA PRO A 107 -13.23 -0.54 15.07
C PRO A 107 -13.39 -2.06 14.93
N SER A 108 -14.61 -2.59 14.99
CA SER A 108 -14.88 -4.03 14.94
C SER A 108 -14.63 -4.61 13.53
N ILE A 109 -15.12 -3.92 12.49
CA ILE A 109 -14.84 -4.27 11.09
C ILE A 109 -13.33 -4.18 10.81
N LEU A 110 -12.66 -3.18 11.37
CA LEU A 110 -11.20 -3.05 11.22
C LEU A 110 -10.43 -4.20 11.88
N ASP A 111 -10.88 -4.71 13.01
CA ASP A 111 -10.26 -5.87 13.67
C ASP A 111 -10.36 -7.13 12.83
N GLU A 112 -11.52 -7.37 12.23
CA GLU A 112 -11.71 -8.52 11.35
C GLU A 112 -10.83 -8.42 10.09
N ILE A 113 -10.76 -7.22 9.50
CA ILE A 113 -9.83 -6.96 8.38
C ILE A 113 -8.39 -7.20 8.81
N ILE A 114 -7.99 -6.79 10.03
CA ILE A 114 -6.64 -7.05 10.55
C ILE A 114 -6.38 -8.55 10.65
N GLN A 115 -7.33 -9.31 11.21
CA GLN A 115 -7.20 -10.75 11.37
C GLN A 115 -7.05 -11.46 10.01
N VAL A 116 -7.92 -11.17 9.05
CA VAL A 116 -7.90 -11.82 7.73
C VAL A 116 -6.61 -11.50 6.96
N ILE A 117 -6.20 -10.24 6.92
CA ILE A 117 -4.99 -9.84 6.19
C ILE A 117 -3.72 -10.34 6.89
N SER A 118 -3.67 -10.30 8.22
CA SER A 118 -2.50 -10.78 8.97
C SER A 118 -2.33 -12.29 8.87
N GLY A 119 -3.43 -13.05 8.95
CA GLY A 119 -3.40 -14.51 8.78
C GLY A 119 -3.00 -14.93 7.37
N TRP A 120 -3.38 -14.14 6.35
CA TRP A 120 -2.95 -14.39 4.98
C TRP A 120 -1.47 -14.07 4.74
N VAL A 121 -0.94 -12.98 5.33
CA VAL A 121 0.48 -12.58 5.16
C VAL A 121 1.45 -13.43 5.97
N MET A 122 1.03 -13.92 7.13
CA MET A 122 1.83 -14.76 8.03
C MET A 122 1.09 -16.08 8.29
N PRO A 123 1.08 -17.01 7.31
CA PRO A 123 0.60 -18.36 7.57
C PRO A 123 1.63 -19.08 8.45
N TYR A 124 1.36 -19.09 9.76
CA TYR A 124 2.13 -19.71 10.86
C TYR A 124 3.38 -18.95 11.34
#